data_AF-A0AA92X1K1-F1
#
_entry.id   AF-A0AA92X1K1-F1
#
_cell.length_a   1.000
_cell.length_b   1.000
_cell.length_c   1.000
_cell.angle_alpha   90.00
_cell.angle_beta   90.00
_cell.angle_gamma   90.00
#
_symmetry.space_group_name_H-M   'P 1'
#
loop_
_entity.id
_entity.type
_entity.pdbx_description
1 polymer ?
#
loop_
_entity_poly.entity_id
_entity_poly.type
_entity_poly.pdbx_seq_one_letter_code
_entity_poly.pdbx_strand_id
1 'polypeptide(L)' 'MINRLTAQIASLPDRENVVYEIYFGANQVAEISNEPDSGMRIEIFTCPDSGSWNFSFNEFRSLVEQAERNLI' A
#
# COMPACT_ATOMS: atom_id res chain seq x y z
N MET A 1 5.02 10.68 18.75
CA MET A 1 3.76 10.05 18.31
C MET A 1 4.16 8.84 17.48
N ILE A 2 3.67 7.64 17.77
CA ILE A 2 3.90 6.48 16.89
C ILE A 2 2.90 6.65 15.75
N ASN A 3 3.38 6.89 14.52
CA ASN A 3 2.51 6.92 13.36
C ASN A 3 1.87 5.54 13.19
N ARG A 4 0.61 5.49 12.79
CA ARG A 4 -0.08 4.24 12.45
C ARG A 4 -0.07 4.03 10.96
N LEU A 5 -0.16 2.78 10.54
CA LEU A 5 -0.47 2.49 9.16
C LEU A 5 -1.90 2.88 8.83
N THR A 6 -2.08 3.50 7.68
CA THR A 6 -3.38 3.86 7.11
C THR A 6 -3.39 3.41 5.65
N ALA A 7 -4.58 3.31 5.07
CA ALA A 7 -4.70 3.01 3.66
C ALA A 7 -5.85 3.75 3.00
N GLN A 8 -5.76 3.94 1.70
CA GLN A 8 -6.80 4.54 0.86
C GLN A 8 -6.85 3.86 -0.50
N ILE A 9 -8.01 3.96 -1.16
CA ILE A 9 -8.19 3.57 -2.55
C ILE A 9 -8.08 4.83 -3.40
N ALA A 10 -7.26 4.79 -4.45
CA ALA A 10 -7.01 5.91 -5.34
C ALA A 10 -7.16 5.51 -6.80
N SER A 11 -7.66 6.42 -7.63
CA SER A 11 -7.59 6.32 -9.09
C SER A 11 -6.39 7.13 -9.56
N LEU A 12 -5.41 6.47 -10.19
CA LEU A 12 -4.22 7.13 -10.73
C LEU A 12 -4.34 7.30 -12.25
N PRO A 13 -3.81 8.40 -12.85
CA PRO A 13 -3.93 8.65 -14.28
C PRO A 13 -3.25 7.60 -15.18
N ASP A 14 -2.28 6.86 -14.64
CA ASP A 14 -1.44 5.88 -15.33
C ASP A 14 -1.82 4.42 -15.05
N ARG A 15 -2.94 4.20 -14.35
CA ARG A 15 -3.49 2.87 -14.03
C ARG A 15 -4.86 2.69 -14.68
N GLU A 16 -5.17 1.46 -15.10
CA GLU A 16 -6.53 1.15 -15.61
C GLU A 16 -7.50 0.95 -14.45
N ASN A 17 -7.05 0.25 -13.41
CA ASN A 17 -7.81 0.02 -12.19
C ASN A 17 -7.41 0.97 -11.05
N VAL A 18 -8.24 0.99 -10.00
CA VAL A 18 -7.87 1.68 -8.76
C VAL A 18 -6.76 0.93 -8.04
N VAL A 19 -5.95 1.68 -7.29
CA VAL A 19 -4.89 1.15 -6.45
C VAL A 19 -5.25 1.28 -4.97
N TYR A 20 -4.62 0.46 -4.14
CA TYR A 20 -4.72 0.49 -2.69
C TYR A 20 -3.37 0.93 -2.12
N GLU A 21 -3.31 2.16 -1.60
CA GLU A 21 -2.10 2.78 -1.11
C GLU A 21 -2.02 2.63 0.41
N ILE A 22 -0.85 2.22 0.93
CA ILE A 22 -0.59 2.07 2.36
C ILE A 22 0.42 3.14 2.80
N TYR A 23 0.09 3.90 3.82
CA TYR A 23 0.89 5.02 4.34
C TYR A 23 1.29 4.82 5.79
N PHE A 24 2.49 5.31 6.13
CA PHE A 24 2.97 5.49 7.51
C PHE A 24 3.21 6.98 7.78
N GLY A 25 2.24 7.62 8.43
CA GLY A 25 2.20 9.08 8.49
C GLY A 25 1.96 9.66 7.09
N ALA A 26 2.83 10.57 6.63
CA ALA A 26 2.72 11.18 5.31
C ALA A 26 3.44 10.41 4.19
N ASN A 27 4.18 9.34 4.53
CA ASN A 27 5.01 8.62 3.57
C ASN A 27 4.30 7.35 3.09
N GLN A 28 4.29 7.15 1.79
CA GLN A 28 3.77 5.93 1.18
C GLN A 28 4.76 4.79 1.39
N VAL A 29 4.25 3.68 1.91
CA VAL A 29 5.02 2.47 2.20
C VAL A 29 4.88 1.48 1.05
N ALA A 30 3.66 1.28 0.58
CA ALA A 30 3.35 0.33 -0.47
C ALA A 30 2.14 0.79 -1.28
N GLU A 31 2.08 0.31 -2.52
CA GLU A 31 0.92 0.37 -3.39
C GLU A 31 0.57 -1.04 -3.84
N ILE A 32 -0.71 -1.38 -3.82
CA ILE A 32 -1.23 -2.64 -4.32
C ILE A 32 -2.15 -2.32 -5.49
N SER A 33 -1.90 -2.95 -6.64
CA SER A 33 -2.71 -2.83 -7.85
C SER A 33 -3.15 -4.20 -8.32
N ASN A 34 -4.20 -4.25 -9.13
CA ASN A 34 -4.68 -5.47 -9.79
C ASN A 34 -5.04 -5.13 -11.23
N GLU A 35 -4.04 -5.06 -12.11
CA GLU A 35 -4.25 -4.71 -13.52
C GLU A 35 -4.57 -5.97 -14.36
N PRO A 36 -5.34 -5.83 -15.45
CA PRO A 36 -5.76 -6.95 -16.29
C PRO A 36 -4.60 -7.85 -16.77
N ASP A 37 -3.46 -7.25 -17.12
CA ASP A 37 -2.33 -7.96 -17.73
C ASP A 37 -1.31 -8.51 -16.70
N SER A 38 -1.25 -7.92 -15.51
CA SER A 38 -0.24 -8.27 -14.49
C SER A 38 -0.80 -9.00 -13.27
N GLY A 39 -2.12 -9.01 -13.12
CA GLY A 39 -2.82 -9.42 -11.92
C GLY A 39 -2.43 -8.59 -10.70
N MET A 40 -2.70 -9.13 -9.53
CA MET A 40 -2.41 -8.46 -8.26
C MET A 40 -0.90 -8.36 -8.00
N ARG A 41 -0.42 -7.14 -7.76
CA ARG A 41 0.98 -6.81 -7.48
C ARG A 41 1.07 -5.87 -6.29
N ILE A 42 2.19 -5.96 -5.57
CA ILE A 42 2.55 -5.02 -4.52
C ILE A 42 3.89 -4.38 -4.86
N GLU A 43 3.90 -3.05 -4.91
CA GLU A 43 5.11 -2.23 -4.98
C GLU A 43 5.43 -1.75 -3.56
N ILE A 44 6.70 -1.84 -3.15
CA ILE A 44 7.17 -1.39 -1.82
C ILE A 44 8.17 -0.26 -2.03
N PHE A 45 7.88 0.90 -1.47
CA PHE A 45 8.70 2.10 -1.61
C PHE A 45 9.82 2.16 -0.58
N THR A 46 10.89 2.87 -0.91
CA THR A 46 12.02 3.09 -0.02
C THR A 46 11.63 3.97 1.16
N CYS A 47 12.17 3.67 2.34
CA CYS A 47 12.01 4.53 3.50
C CYS A 47 12.78 5.85 3.26
N PRO A 48 12.13 7.03 3.34
CA PRO A 48 12.74 8.30 2.94
C PRO A 48 13.97 8.67 3.79
N ASP A 49 14.05 8.19 5.03
CA ASP A 49 15.18 8.47 5.94
C ASP A 49 16.37 7.51 5.72
N SER A 50 16.43 6.81 4.59
CA SER A 50 17.47 5.81 4.23
C SER A 50 17.59 4.62 5.19
N GLY A 51 16.60 4.47 6.08
CA GLY A 51 16.52 3.37 7.04
C GLY A 51 15.64 2.23 6.54
N SER A 52 15.01 1.55 7.48
CA SER A 52 13.98 0.56 7.22
C SER A 52 12.61 1.08 7.67
N TRP A 53 11.57 0.54 7.06
CA TRP A 53 10.23 0.65 7.63
C TRP A 53 10.16 -0.14 8.94
N ASN A 54 9.62 0.48 9.98
CA ASN A 54 9.39 -0.17 11.27
C ASN A 54 7.99 0.18 11.78
N PHE A 55 7.08 -0.78 11.69
CA PHE A 55 5.70 -0.70 12.14
C PHE A 55 5.19 -2.11 12.50
N SER A 56 3.97 -2.21 13.01
CA SER A 56 3.38 -3.48 13.44
C SER A 56 3.17 -4.44 12.25
N PHE A 57 3.71 -5.65 12.35
CA PHE A 57 3.49 -6.72 11.39
C PHE A 57 2.00 -7.02 11.18
N ASN A 58 1.24 -7.11 12.27
CA ASN A 58 -0.20 -7.42 12.21
C ASN A 58 -1.02 -6.29 11.57
N GLU A 59 -0.63 -5.03 11.79
CA GLU A 59 -1.28 -3.90 11.11
C GLU A 59 -1.02 -3.95 9.61
N PHE A 60 0.24 -4.12 9.20
CA PHE A 60 0.58 -4.20 7.78
C PHE A 60 -0.09 -5.38 7.09
N ARG A 61 -0.02 -6.57 7.71
CA ARG A 61 -0.69 -7.77 7.21
C ARG A 61 -2.19 -7.55 7.02
N SER A 62 -2.86 -6.95 8.00
CA SER A 62 -4.30 -6.68 7.92
C SER A 62 -4.66 -5.77 6.75
N LEU A 63 -3.83 -4.77 6.44
CA LEU A 63 -4.04 -3.88 5.30
C LEU A 63 -3.79 -4.57 3.96
N VAL A 64 -2.78 -5.44 3.87
CA VAL A 64 -2.54 -6.26 2.66
C VAL A 64 -3.73 -7.20 2.40
N GLU A 65 -4.23 -7.88 3.43
CA GLU A 65 -5.43 -8.73 3.33
C GLU A 65 -6.69 -7.93 2.98
N GLN A 66 -6.77 -6.65 3.37
CA GLN A 66 -7.87 -5.76 2.97
C GLN A 66 -7.77 -5.35 1.51
N ALA A 67 -6.57 -5.11 0.97
CA ALA A 67 -6.38 -4.79 -0.43
C ALA A 67 -6.88 -5.93 -1.34
N GLU A 68 -6.59 -7.18 -0.98
CA GLU A 68 -7.10 -8.36 -1.71
C GLU A 68 -8.63 -8.34 -1.84
N ARG A 69 -9.35 -7.98 -0.78
CA ARG A 69 -10.82 -7.91 -0.78
C ARG A 69 -11.39 -6.71 -1.53
N ASN A 70 -10.63 -5.62 -1.66
CA ASN A 70 -11.11 -4.38 -2.28
C ASN A 70 -10.80 -4.28 -3.77
N LEU A 71 -9.81 -5.04 -4.25
CA LEU A 71 -9.32 -4.98 -5.63
C LEU A 71 -9.67 -6.23 -6.47
N ILE A 72 -10.37 -7.21 -5.89
CA ILE A 72 -10.92 -8.38 -6.57
C ILE A 72 -12.41 -8.19 -6.84
#